data_AF-A0A4R1L4C1-F1
#
_entry.id   AF-A0A4R1L4C1-F1
#
_cell.length_a   1.000
_cell.length_b   1.000
_cell.length_c   1.000
_cell.angle_alpha   90.00
_cell.angle_beta   90.00
_cell.angle_gamma   90.00
#
_symmetry.space_group_name_H-M   'P 1'
#
loop_
_entity.id
_entity.type
_entity.pdbx_description
1 polymer ?
#
loop_
_entity_poly.entity_id
_entity_poly.type
_entity_poly.pdbx_seq_one_letter_code
_entity_poly.pdbx_strand_id
1 'polypeptide(L)'
;MEEASGFRALLNLEEPKYSIEQIAARTGKSPAYVAARLKLTELAPAVVEAFHREEIGVGHALLLAKLLPEQQEQALAACFKEVYSGGSEKPARILLPVRQLRFWIESNILLMLKLAPFDKRDTQLVPAAGSCVDCPKRTGHNKLLFSDMGKQDACTDPTCYHAKVDAHVAKSIAAKPKLVQISTAYGQQQEGSATLPRNRYIEIRPEKPATKEEATRPEFKTCKYTIEAIISDGIDKGEFRKVCTEANCPVHHPKKRPHQIADDSKWKAEQEKQRKEQAIANTTGIRILAAITAAVPVRLMKRDLLFVVERLASLLDENRLAIIARQHGIKKAKESDSIGKLFTAYLRRAEECELGRILVEITIIHAATRQNATQVLRDAATVYKVDVDAIGLKVKQEFSAKEKVKVAKRTTAQAVPQKAKKSA
;
A
#
# COMPACT_ATOMS: atom_id res chain seq x y z
N MET A 1 0.04 -14.60 25.08
CA MET A 1 -1.15 -15.01 25.85
C MET A 1 -0.78 -15.50 27.24
N GLU A 2 0.21 -16.39 27.38
CA GLU A 2 0.62 -16.94 28.69
C GLU A 2 0.96 -15.88 29.75
N GLU A 3 1.75 -14.85 29.41
CA GLU A 3 2.06 -13.74 30.32
C GLU A 3 0.79 -13.03 30.82
N ALA A 4 -0.19 -12.80 29.93
CA ALA A 4 -1.46 -12.17 30.27
C ALA A 4 -2.29 -13.06 31.20
N SER A 5 -2.37 -14.37 30.91
CA SER A 5 -3.04 -15.35 31.77
C SER A 5 -2.38 -15.43 33.15
N GLY A 6 -1.05 -15.38 33.21
CA GLY A 6 -0.31 -15.35 34.47
C GLY A 6 -0.63 -14.11 35.32
N PHE A 7 -0.65 -12.92 34.71
CA PHE A 7 -1.08 -11.70 35.42
C PHE A 7 -2.53 -11.78 35.87
N ARG A 8 -3.43 -12.34 35.05
CA ARG A 8 -4.85 -12.51 35.39
C ARG A 8 -5.03 -13.48 36.55
N ALA A 9 -4.26 -14.57 36.57
CA ALA A 9 -4.25 -15.53 37.67
C ALA A 9 -3.80 -14.86 38.97
N LEU A 10 -2.73 -14.05 38.94
CA LEU A 10 -2.27 -13.30 40.12
C LEU A 10 -3.32 -12.32 40.66
N LEU A 11 -4.06 -11.63 39.77
CA LEU A 11 -5.15 -10.74 40.19
C LEU A 11 -6.35 -11.48 40.79
N ASN A 12 -6.56 -12.73 40.40
CA ASN A 12 -7.68 -13.55 40.86
C ASN A 12 -7.36 -14.34 42.14
N LEU A 13 -6.14 -14.25 42.68
CA LEU A 13 -5.81 -14.88 43.97
C LEU A 13 -6.57 -14.18 45.11
N GLU A 14 -7.16 -14.98 45.99
CA GLU A 14 -7.81 -14.47 47.21
C GLU A 14 -6.76 -14.01 48.23
N GLU A 15 -5.73 -14.84 48.48
CA GLU A 15 -4.61 -14.51 49.35
C GLU A 15 -3.26 -14.98 48.77
N PRO A 16 -2.23 -14.10 48.70
CA PRO A 16 -2.32 -12.65 48.86
C PRO A 16 -3.03 -12.00 47.66
N LYS A 17 -3.91 -11.03 47.92
CA LYS A 17 -4.59 -10.25 46.87
C LYS A 17 -3.61 -9.26 46.23
N TYR A 18 -3.35 -9.42 44.94
CA TYR A 18 -2.45 -8.55 44.19
C TYR A 18 -3.19 -7.41 43.49
N SER A 19 -2.61 -6.20 43.49
CA SER A 19 -3.00 -5.09 42.61
C SER A 19 -2.12 -5.04 41.36
N ILE A 20 -2.54 -4.27 40.34
CA ILE A 20 -1.74 -4.05 39.12
C ILE A 20 -0.36 -3.45 39.47
N GLU A 21 -0.31 -2.52 40.42
CA GLU A 21 0.90 -1.86 40.89
C GLU A 21 1.84 -2.84 41.58
N GLN A 22 1.31 -3.77 42.37
CA GLN A 22 2.11 -4.80 43.04
C GLN A 22 2.67 -5.83 42.06
N ILE A 23 1.88 -6.25 41.07
CA ILE A 23 2.35 -7.14 39.99
C ILE A 23 3.45 -6.43 39.18
N ALA A 24 3.25 -5.16 38.84
CA ALA A 24 4.22 -4.35 38.12
C ALA A 24 5.56 -4.25 38.88
N ALA A 25 5.51 -3.95 40.18
CA ALA A 25 6.70 -3.87 41.03
C ALA A 25 7.45 -5.21 41.11
N ARG A 26 6.75 -6.34 41.23
CA ARG A 26 7.36 -7.68 41.31
C ARG A 26 7.94 -8.17 40.00
N THR A 27 7.38 -7.75 38.87
CA THR A 27 7.80 -8.18 37.53
C THR A 27 8.78 -7.23 36.87
N GLY A 28 9.12 -6.11 37.51
CA GLY A 28 9.97 -5.07 36.94
C GLY A 28 9.33 -4.39 35.71
N LYS A 29 8.00 -4.33 35.66
CA LYS A 29 7.23 -3.72 34.57
C LYS A 29 6.53 -2.45 35.05
N SER A 30 6.05 -1.63 34.12
CA SER A 30 5.18 -0.52 34.47
C SER A 30 3.74 -1.00 34.72
N PRO A 31 2.96 -0.33 35.58
CA PRO A 31 1.53 -0.63 35.75
C PRO A 31 0.76 -0.60 34.43
N ALA A 32 1.11 0.34 33.53
CA ALA A 32 0.53 0.43 32.19
C ALA A 32 0.83 -0.82 31.34
N TYR A 33 2.04 -1.40 31.44
CA TYR A 33 2.38 -2.64 30.74
C TYR A 33 1.54 -3.81 31.25
N VAL A 34 1.44 -3.98 32.57
CA VAL A 34 0.64 -5.05 33.18
C VAL A 34 -0.84 -4.91 32.81
N ALA A 35 -1.40 -3.70 32.91
CA ALA A 35 -2.78 -3.41 32.51
C ALA A 35 -3.03 -3.71 31.01
N ALA A 36 -2.12 -3.31 30.13
CA ALA A 36 -2.22 -3.59 28.70
C ALA A 36 -2.13 -5.10 28.40
N ARG A 37 -1.28 -5.83 29.11
CA ARG A 37 -1.17 -7.29 28.96
C ARG A 37 -2.40 -8.03 29.44
N LEU A 38 -2.94 -7.65 30.60
CA LEU A 38 -4.19 -8.20 31.13
C LEU A 38 -5.33 -8.09 30.12
N LYS A 39 -5.39 -7.00 29.35
CA LYS A 39 -6.44 -6.84 28.33
C LYS A 39 -6.42 -7.91 27.25
N LEU A 40 -5.28 -8.55 26.99
CA LEU A 40 -5.23 -9.67 26.04
C LEU A 40 -6.11 -10.86 26.48
N THR A 41 -6.44 -11.00 27.77
CA THR A 41 -7.38 -12.04 28.23
C THR A 41 -8.85 -11.72 27.90
N GLU A 42 -9.13 -10.51 27.39
CA GLU A 42 -10.46 -10.05 26.97
C GLU A 42 -10.62 -10.09 25.44
N LEU A 43 -9.69 -10.74 24.73
CA LEU A 43 -9.78 -10.91 23.28
C LEU A 43 -10.94 -11.84 22.91
N ALA A 44 -11.68 -11.46 21.86
CA ALA A 44 -12.71 -12.29 21.26
C ALA A 44 -12.09 -13.57 20.65
N PRO A 45 -12.83 -14.70 20.60
CA PRO A 45 -12.30 -15.98 20.11
C PRO A 45 -11.62 -15.88 18.73
N ALA A 46 -12.23 -15.15 17.79
CA ALA A 46 -11.66 -14.94 16.45
C ALA A 46 -10.30 -14.23 16.46
N VAL A 47 -10.09 -13.27 17.37
CA VAL A 47 -8.81 -12.55 17.50
C VAL A 47 -7.77 -13.42 18.18
N VAL A 48 -8.17 -14.22 19.19
CA VAL A 48 -7.29 -15.19 19.83
C VAL A 48 -6.77 -16.20 18.81
N GLU A 49 -7.64 -16.73 17.95
CA GLU A 49 -7.25 -17.65 16.87
C GLU A 49 -6.28 -16.99 15.88
N ALA A 50 -6.58 -15.78 15.40
CA ALA A 50 -5.70 -15.05 14.50
C ALA A 50 -4.32 -14.75 15.14
N PHE A 51 -4.30 -14.47 16.45
CA PHE A 51 -3.05 -14.24 17.18
C PHE A 51 -2.24 -15.54 17.36
N HIS A 52 -2.88 -16.67 17.66
CA HIS A 52 -2.21 -17.97 17.77
C HIS A 52 -1.67 -18.49 16.44
N ARG A 53 -2.31 -18.14 15.33
CA ARG A 53 -1.85 -18.44 13.96
C ARG A 53 -0.77 -17.48 13.45
N GLU A 54 -0.32 -16.55 14.27
CA GLU A 54 0.64 -15.50 13.90
C GLU A 54 0.17 -14.62 12.73
N GLU A 55 -1.14 -14.55 12.46
CA GLU A 55 -1.71 -13.69 11.41
C GLU A 55 -1.65 -12.21 11.82
N ILE A 56 -1.63 -11.93 13.12
CA ILE A 56 -1.48 -10.60 13.70
C ILE A 56 -0.39 -10.59 14.78
N GLY A 57 0.30 -9.45 14.92
CA GLY A 57 1.30 -9.27 15.96
C GLY A 57 0.72 -8.84 17.32
N VAL A 58 1.57 -8.87 18.36
CA VAL A 58 1.20 -8.41 19.72
C VAL A 58 0.68 -6.97 19.71
N GLY A 59 1.25 -6.10 18.88
CA GLY A 59 0.81 -4.71 18.75
C GLY A 59 -0.63 -4.58 18.25
N HIS A 60 -1.05 -5.40 17.28
CA HIS A 60 -2.43 -5.44 16.81
C HIS A 60 -3.36 -6.00 17.89
N ALA A 61 -2.99 -7.13 18.49
CA ALA A 61 -3.76 -7.77 19.55
C ALA A 61 -4.02 -6.82 20.73
N LEU A 62 -3.02 -6.04 21.15
CA LEU A 62 -3.17 -5.02 22.19
C LEU A 62 -4.15 -3.90 21.82
N LEU A 63 -4.20 -3.48 20.55
CA LEU A 63 -5.17 -2.47 20.10
C LEU A 63 -6.58 -3.04 20.05
N LEU A 64 -6.73 -4.26 19.54
CA LEU A 64 -8.02 -4.96 19.49
C LEU A 64 -8.57 -5.21 20.90
N ALA A 65 -7.72 -5.59 21.84
CA ALA A 65 -8.08 -5.82 23.24
C ALA A 65 -8.61 -4.58 23.99
N LYS A 66 -8.46 -3.37 23.44
CA LYS A 66 -9.07 -2.15 24.00
C LYS A 66 -10.54 -1.98 23.61
N LEU A 67 -11.04 -2.77 22.65
CA LEU A 67 -12.36 -2.66 22.04
C LEU A 67 -13.35 -3.64 22.64
N LEU A 68 -14.65 -3.36 22.51
CA LEU A 68 -15.70 -4.32 22.88
C LEU A 68 -15.66 -5.56 21.96
N PRO A 69 -16.07 -6.75 22.43
CA PRO A 69 -15.96 -7.99 21.67
C PRO A 69 -16.51 -7.91 20.24
N GLU A 70 -17.69 -7.32 20.04
CA GLU A 70 -18.30 -7.14 18.72
C GLU A 70 -17.44 -6.27 17.78
N GLN A 71 -16.75 -5.26 18.32
CA GLN A 71 -15.89 -4.37 17.56
C GLN A 71 -14.54 -5.01 17.21
N GLN A 72 -14.08 -5.97 18.01
CA GLN A 72 -12.81 -6.64 17.80
C GLN A 72 -12.78 -7.40 16.48
N GLU A 73 -13.88 -8.05 16.10
CA GLU A 73 -13.99 -8.78 14.83
C GLU A 73 -13.95 -7.84 13.63
N GLN A 74 -14.70 -6.74 13.70
CA GLN A 74 -14.68 -5.71 12.64
C GLN A 74 -13.28 -5.09 12.48
N ALA A 75 -12.63 -4.77 13.60
CA ALA A 75 -11.28 -4.21 13.60
C ALA A 75 -10.23 -5.24 13.15
N LEU A 76 -10.44 -6.54 13.43
CA LEU A 76 -9.59 -7.62 12.93
C LEU A 76 -9.64 -7.70 11.40
N ALA A 77 -10.83 -7.60 10.80
CA ALA A 77 -10.95 -7.55 9.34
C ALA A 77 -10.17 -6.36 8.74
N ALA A 78 -10.25 -5.19 9.38
CA ALA A 78 -9.52 -3.99 8.98
C ALA A 78 -7.99 -4.06 9.16
N CYS A 79 -7.47 -5.10 9.84
CA CYS A 79 -6.03 -5.33 9.93
C CYS A 79 -5.42 -5.76 8.59
N PHE A 80 -6.23 -6.21 7.62
CA PHE A 80 -5.73 -6.82 6.40
C PHE A 80 -6.14 -6.03 5.15
N LYS A 81 -5.30 -6.13 4.12
CA LYS A 81 -5.61 -5.65 2.77
C LYS A 81 -5.42 -6.79 1.77
N GLU A 82 -6.37 -6.91 0.87
CA GLU A 82 -6.29 -7.80 -0.28
C GLU A 82 -5.54 -7.12 -1.43
N VAL A 83 -4.55 -7.81 -1.98
CA VAL A 83 -3.75 -7.34 -3.10
C VAL A 83 -3.75 -8.39 -4.19
N TYR A 84 -4.19 -7.99 -5.39
CA TYR A 84 -4.09 -8.81 -6.60
C TYR A 84 -2.71 -8.60 -7.23
N SER A 85 -1.91 -9.64 -7.28
CA SER A 85 -0.69 -9.66 -8.09
C SER A 85 -1.04 -10.15 -9.49
N GLY A 86 -0.47 -9.52 -10.53
CA GLY A 86 -0.73 -9.86 -11.92
C GLY A 86 -0.36 -11.31 -12.23
N GLY A 87 -1.35 -12.20 -12.21
CA GLY A 87 -1.20 -13.64 -12.46
C GLY A 87 -1.89 -14.55 -11.45
N SER A 88 -2.32 -14.06 -10.28
CA SER A 88 -3.03 -14.87 -9.27
C SER A 88 -4.54 -14.64 -9.31
N GLU A 89 -5.33 -15.72 -9.42
CA GLU A 89 -6.80 -15.68 -9.39
C GLU A 89 -7.36 -15.30 -8.01
N LYS A 90 -6.58 -15.54 -6.94
CA LYS A 90 -6.93 -15.16 -5.57
C LYS A 90 -6.07 -13.99 -5.07
N PRO A 91 -6.65 -13.01 -4.36
CA PRO A 91 -5.88 -11.94 -3.76
C PRO A 91 -5.02 -12.46 -2.61
N ALA A 92 -3.79 -11.94 -2.49
CA ALA A 92 -2.97 -12.14 -1.31
C ALA A 92 -3.49 -11.24 -0.17
N ARG A 93 -3.72 -11.84 1.01
CA ARG A 93 -4.11 -11.11 2.22
C ARG A 93 -2.84 -10.64 2.95
N ILE A 94 -2.65 -9.33 3.04
CA ILE A 94 -1.46 -8.71 3.64
C ILE A 94 -1.85 -8.03 4.94
N LEU A 95 -1.12 -8.33 6.03
CA LEU A 95 -1.26 -7.63 7.30
C LEU A 95 -0.77 -6.17 7.17
N LEU A 96 -1.62 -5.23 7.51
CA LEU A 96 -1.29 -3.81 7.54
C LEU A 96 -0.52 -3.45 8.82
N PRO A 97 0.40 -2.46 8.79
CA PRO A 97 1.12 -2.04 9.99
C PRO A 97 0.20 -1.57 11.12
N VAL A 98 0.61 -1.73 12.38
CA VAL A 98 -0.16 -1.36 13.59
C VAL A 98 -0.69 0.08 13.54
N ARG A 99 0.06 1.02 12.97
CA ARG A 99 -0.37 2.42 12.81
C ARG A 99 -1.66 2.56 11.99
N GLN A 100 -1.88 1.67 11.02
CA GLN A 100 -3.05 1.68 10.16
C GLN A 100 -4.29 1.22 10.92
N LEU A 101 -4.15 0.17 11.74
CA LEU A 101 -5.21 -0.27 12.64
C LEU A 101 -5.57 0.83 13.65
N ARG A 102 -4.57 1.50 14.23
CA ARG A 102 -4.80 2.65 15.11
C ARG A 102 -5.66 3.73 14.43
N PHE A 103 -5.26 4.16 13.23
CA PHE A 103 -6.00 5.15 12.46
C PHE A 103 -7.45 4.69 12.18
N TRP A 104 -7.62 3.42 11.82
CA TRP A 104 -8.94 2.86 11.57
C TRP A 104 -9.82 2.87 12.85
N ILE A 105 -9.27 2.47 14.00
CA ILE A 105 -9.96 2.49 15.30
C ILE A 105 -10.35 3.93 15.67
N GLU A 106 -9.45 4.89 15.51
CA GLU A 106 -9.71 6.31 15.78
C GLU A 106 -10.80 6.90 14.89
N SER A 107 -10.92 6.41 13.65
CA SER A 107 -11.90 6.92 12.69
C SER A 107 -13.28 6.24 12.79
N ASN A 108 -13.34 4.99 13.24
CA ASN A 108 -14.57 4.18 13.20
C ASN A 108 -15.11 3.80 14.58
N ILE A 109 -14.25 3.76 15.61
CA ILE A 109 -14.63 3.31 16.95
C ILE A 109 -14.50 4.41 18.00
N LEU A 110 -13.32 5.02 18.11
CA LEU A 110 -13.06 6.06 19.12
C LEU A 110 -13.53 7.44 18.62
N LEU A 111 -14.85 7.63 18.62
CA LEU A 111 -15.48 8.83 18.07
C LEU A 111 -15.31 10.02 19.02
N MET A 112 -14.54 11.01 18.56
CA MET A 112 -14.10 12.16 19.36
C MET A 112 -15.26 13.03 19.86
N LEU A 113 -15.46 13.06 21.18
CA LEU A 113 -16.55 13.80 21.82
C LEU A 113 -16.42 15.32 21.64
N LYS A 114 -15.21 15.83 21.41
CA LYS A 114 -14.99 17.24 21.06
C LYS A 114 -15.64 17.62 19.73
N LEU A 115 -15.70 16.69 18.78
CA LEU A 115 -16.23 16.89 17.42
C LEU A 115 -17.71 16.47 17.31
N ALA A 116 -18.33 16.04 18.41
CA ALA A 116 -19.75 15.68 18.40
C ALA A 116 -20.62 16.89 17.97
N PRO A 117 -21.50 16.72 16.97
CA PRO A 117 -22.39 17.80 16.51
C PRO A 117 -23.53 18.09 17.49
N PHE A 118 -23.71 17.22 18.50
CA PHE A 118 -24.77 17.30 19.49
C PHE A 118 -24.26 17.74 20.87
N ASP A 119 -25.16 18.25 21.71
CA ASP A 119 -24.81 18.57 23.09
C ASP A 119 -24.59 17.29 23.92
N LYS A 120 -23.37 17.15 24.43
CA LYS A 120 -22.94 16.03 25.27
C LYS A 120 -23.70 15.95 26.60
N ARG A 121 -24.27 17.06 27.06
CA ARG A 121 -25.06 17.14 28.29
C ARG A 121 -26.53 16.76 28.09
N ASP A 122 -27.01 16.68 26.85
CA ASP A 122 -28.40 16.36 26.55
C ASP A 122 -28.68 14.88 26.88
N THR A 123 -29.45 14.66 27.94
CA THR A 123 -29.88 13.34 28.41
C THR A 123 -31.05 12.78 27.60
N GLN A 124 -31.71 13.60 26.79
CA GLN A 124 -32.96 13.26 26.09
C GLN A 124 -32.75 12.86 24.63
N LEU A 125 -31.57 13.11 24.02
CA LEU A 125 -31.29 12.68 22.64
C LEU A 125 -31.51 11.18 22.45
N VAL A 126 -30.99 10.37 23.38
CA VAL A 126 -31.21 8.93 23.46
C VAL A 126 -31.40 8.60 24.94
N PRO A 127 -32.64 8.56 25.45
CA PRO A 127 -32.91 8.44 26.89
C PRO A 127 -32.25 7.23 27.54
N ALA A 128 -32.18 6.09 26.84
CA ALA A 128 -31.53 4.88 27.32
C ALA A 128 -30.00 5.04 27.53
N ALA A 129 -29.36 5.98 26.82
CA ALA A 129 -27.92 6.21 26.92
C ALA A 129 -27.53 7.37 27.87
N GLY A 130 -28.46 8.29 28.17
CA GLY A 130 -28.20 9.44 29.05
C GLY A 130 -27.15 10.42 28.51
N SER A 131 -26.50 11.19 29.40
CA SER A 131 -25.46 12.17 29.03
C SER A 131 -24.10 11.52 28.75
N CYS A 132 -23.34 12.08 27.83
CA CYS A 132 -21.97 11.66 27.55
C CYS A 132 -20.95 12.09 28.64
N VAL A 133 -21.28 13.07 29.49
CA VAL A 133 -20.32 13.64 30.47
C VAL A 133 -19.93 12.61 31.53
N ASP A 134 -20.91 11.87 32.05
CA ASP A 134 -20.71 10.86 33.09
C ASP A 134 -20.77 9.43 32.55
N CYS A 135 -20.73 9.28 31.22
CA CYS A 135 -20.84 7.99 30.57
C CYS A 135 -19.59 7.12 30.88
N PRO A 136 -19.76 5.86 31.32
CA PRO A 136 -18.63 4.96 31.56
C PRO A 136 -17.97 4.48 30.25
N LYS A 137 -18.66 4.61 29.11
CA LYS A 137 -18.20 4.22 27.77
C LYS A 137 -17.39 5.31 27.06
N ARG A 138 -16.68 6.14 27.81
CA ARG A 138 -15.77 7.17 27.26
C ARG A 138 -14.34 6.91 27.67
N THR A 139 -13.39 7.22 26.79
CA THR A 139 -11.96 7.01 27.05
C THR A 139 -11.49 7.77 28.30
N GLY A 140 -12.08 8.92 28.59
CA GLY A 140 -11.80 9.73 29.78
C GLY A 140 -12.23 9.10 31.11
N HIS A 141 -13.11 8.09 31.09
CA HIS A 141 -13.48 7.30 32.27
C HIS A 141 -12.39 6.25 32.61
N ASN A 142 -11.69 5.71 31.61
CA ASN A 142 -10.63 4.71 31.79
C ASN A 142 -9.26 5.19 31.28
N LYS A 143 -8.70 6.22 31.93
CA LYS A 143 -7.46 6.90 31.51
C LYS A 143 -6.22 5.99 31.46
N LEU A 144 -6.17 4.94 32.29
CA LEU A 144 -5.03 4.01 32.30
C LEU A 144 -4.96 3.22 30.99
N LEU A 145 -6.10 2.77 30.48
CA LEU A 145 -6.21 2.01 29.23
C LEU A 145 -5.94 2.87 27.98
N PHE A 146 -6.34 4.14 28.03
CA PHE A 146 -6.24 5.11 26.94
C PHE A 146 -5.21 6.22 27.24
N SER A 147 -4.12 5.87 27.93
CA SER A 147 -3.07 6.81 28.32
C SER A 147 -2.39 7.50 27.11
N ASP A 148 -2.47 6.89 25.93
CA ASP A 148 -2.00 7.42 24.65
C ASP A 148 -2.88 8.54 24.05
N MET A 149 -4.10 8.75 24.55
CA MET A 149 -5.03 9.79 24.05
C MET A 149 -4.73 11.20 24.60
N GLY A 150 -3.86 11.33 25.61
CA GLY A 150 -3.54 12.62 26.23
C GLY A 150 -4.77 13.33 26.81
N LYS A 151 -5.10 14.52 26.30
CA LYS A 151 -6.26 15.33 26.73
C LYS A 151 -7.54 15.03 25.94
N GLN A 152 -7.49 14.11 24.99
CA GLN A 152 -8.63 13.77 24.14
C GLN A 152 -9.62 12.87 24.88
N ASP A 153 -10.91 13.02 24.58
CA ASP A 153 -11.98 12.16 25.10
C ASP A 153 -12.88 11.73 23.94
N ALA A 154 -13.16 10.44 23.86
CA ALA A 154 -13.88 9.80 22.77
C ALA A 154 -14.92 8.82 23.32
N CYS A 155 -16.02 8.68 22.59
CA CYS A 155 -17.00 7.63 22.78
C CYS A 155 -16.38 6.30 22.29
N THR A 156 -16.52 5.23 23.06
CA THR A 156 -16.07 3.89 22.65
C THR A 156 -17.21 3.04 22.08
N ASP A 157 -18.41 3.61 21.94
CA ASP A 157 -19.63 2.97 21.45
C ASP A 157 -20.14 3.72 20.20
N PRO A 158 -19.74 3.30 18.98
CA PRO A 158 -20.14 3.94 17.73
C PRO A 158 -21.63 3.92 17.50
N THR A 159 -22.31 2.81 17.85
CA THR A 159 -23.76 2.68 17.71
C THR A 159 -24.48 3.72 18.54
N CYS A 160 -24.06 3.92 19.80
CA CYS A 160 -24.60 4.96 20.66
C CYS A 160 -24.34 6.37 20.11
N TYR A 161 -23.12 6.64 19.63
CA TYR A 161 -22.76 7.94 19.07
C TYR A 161 -23.59 8.26 17.82
N HIS A 162 -23.68 7.32 16.87
CA HIS A 162 -24.45 7.50 15.64
C HIS A 162 -25.94 7.65 15.92
N ALA A 163 -26.51 6.88 16.86
CA ALA A 163 -27.89 7.07 17.29
C ALA A 163 -28.14 8.48 17.87
N LYS A 164 -27.19 9.05 18.62
CA LYS A 164 -27.27 10.44 19.11
C LYS A 164 -27.14 11.46 17.99
N VAL A 165 -26.28 11.22 16.99
CA VAL A 165 -26.19 12.07 15.79
C VAL A 165 -27.51 12.04 15.03
N ASP A 166 -28.10 10.87 14.82
CA ASP A 166 -29.37 10.71 14.11
C ASP A 166 -30.52 11.43 14.83
N ALA A 167 -30.61 11.25 16.15
CA ALA A 167 -31.58 11.97 16.98
C ALA A 167 -31.37 13.50 16.94
N HIS A 168 -30.12 13.96 16.93
CA HIS A 168 -29.79 15.38 16.80
C HIS A 168 -30.21 15.96 15.44
N VAL A 169 -29.95 15.23 14.36
CA VAL A 169 -30.38 15.61 13.00
C VAL A 169 -31.91 15.69 12.93
N ALA A 170 -32.61 14.66 13.42
CA ALA A 170 -34.07 14.63 13.44
C ALA A 170 -34.68 15.79 14.26
N LYS A 171 -34.15 16.04 15.46
CA LYS A 171 -34.53 17.17 16.33
C LYS A 171 -34.30 18.52 15.65
N SER A 172 -33.19 18.67 14.92
CA SER A 172 -32.84 19.89 14.20
C SER A 172 -33.76 20.16 13.01
N ILE A 173 -34.10 19.12 12.24
CA ILE A 173 -35.05 19.21 11.12
C ILE A 173 -36.45 19.58 11.64
N ALA A 174 -36.90 18.93 12.72
CA ALA A 174 -38.20 19.23 13.33
C ALA A 174 -38.28 20.65 13.89
N ALA A 175 -37.20 21.16 14.48
CA ALA A 175 -37.13 22.52 15.01
C ALA A 175 -37.08 23.61 13.92
N LYS A 176 -36.50 23.30 12.74
CA LYS A 176 -36.32 24.23 11.62
C LYS A 176 -36.80 23.58 10.31
N PRO A 177 -38.09 23.62 9.97
CA PRO A 177 -38.61 22.97 8.76
C PRO A 177 -38.10 23.57 7.43
N LYS A 178 -37.52 24.78 7.44
CA LYS A 178 -36.86 25.41 6.27
C LYS A 178 -35.38 24.99 6.12
N LEU A 179 -34.85 24.16 6.99
CA LEU A 179 -33.46 23.72 6.99
C LEU A 179 -33.23 22.74 5.82
N VAL A 180 -32.31 23.09 4.94
CA VAL A 180 -31.98 22.23 3.80
C VAL A 180 -31.11 21.06 4.27
N GLN A 181 -31.39 19.88 3.74
CA GLN A 181 -30.61 18.68 4.02
C GLN A 181 -29.62 18.44 2.88
N ILE A 182 -28.34 18.26 3.20
CA ILE A 182 -27.28 17.99 2.24
C ILE A 182 -26.54 16.69 2.58
N SER A 183 -26.04 16.00 1.56
CA SER A 183 -25.16 14.84 1.71
C SER A 183 -23.74 15.20 1.32
N THR A 184 -22.78 14.76 2.14
CA THR A 184 -21.35 14.81 1.85
C THR A 184 -20.81 13.46 1.38
N ALA A 185 -21.64 12.41 1.38
CA ALA A 185 -21.26 11.07 0.97
C ALA A 185 -20.90 11.00 -0.52
N TYR A 186 -19.94 10.14 -0.85
CA TYR A 186 -19.61 9.79 -2.22
C TYR A 186 -20.59 8.73 -2.72
N GLY A 187 -21.25 8.98 -3.85
CA GLY A 187 -22.17 8.02 -4.47
C GLY A 187 -23.43 8.69 -5.02
N GLN A 188 -24.31 7.88 -5.60
CA GLN A 188 -25.66 8.32 -5.94
C GLN A 188 -26.55 8.19 -4.71
N GLN A 189 -27.26 9.26 -4.39
CA GLN A 189 -28.27 9.28 -3.34
C GLN A 189 -29.48 8.47 -3.80
N GLN A 190 -30.20 7.88 -2.84
CA GLN A 190 -31.44 7.16 -3.12
C GLN A 190 -32.45 8.06 -3.84
N GLU A 191 -33.07 7.51 -4.87
CA GLU A 191 -34.04 8.20 -5.71
C GLU A 191 -35.23 8.67 -4.87
N GLY A 192 -35.54 9.98 -4.89
CA GLY A 192 -36.58 10.58 -4.05
C GLY A 192 -36.17 11.05 -2.66
N SER A 193 -34.87 10.98 -2.29
CA SER A 193 -34.39 11.54 -1.02
C SER A 193 -34.55 13.06 -0.95
N ALA A 194 -35.03 13.57 0.19
CA ALA A 194 -35.07 15.00 0.50
C ALA A 194 -33.67 15.63 0.69
N THR A 195 -32.62 14.80 0.71
CA THR A 195 -31.23 15.22 0.89
C THR A 195 -30.57 15.56 -0.45
N LEU A 196 -30.03 16.77 -0.56
CA LEU A 196 -29.36 17.23 -1.77
C LEU A 196 -27.96 16.60 -1.91
N PRO A 197 -27.63 16.02 -3.08
CA PRO A 197 -26.31 15.48 -3.36
C PRO A 197 -25.26 16.58 -3.56
N ARG A 198 -23.97 16.23 -3.44
CA ARG A 198 -22.84 17.16 -3.50
C ARG A 198 -22.75 18.00 -4.79
N ASN A 199 -23.33 17.54 -5.89
CA ASN A 199 -23.37 18.27 -7.17
C ASN A 199 -24.53 19.28 -7.29
N ARG A 200 -25.43 19.36 -6.30
CA ARG A 200 -26.61 20.24 -6.29
C ARG A 200 -26.48 21.43 -5.34
N TYR A 201 -25.36 21.56 -4.65
CA TYR A 201 -25.08 22.70 -3.79
C TYR A 201 -23.62 23.11 -3.86
N ILE A 202 -23.34 24.35 -3.48
CA ILE A 202 -21.99 24.86 -3.27
C ILE A 202 -21.86 25.25 -1.81
N GLU A 203 -20.91 24.65 -1.13
CA GLU A 203 -20.59 24.94 0.26
C GLU A 203 -19.81 26.25 0.38
N ILE A 204 -20.28 27.12 1.26
CA ILE A 204 -19.63 28.39 1.58
C ILE A 204 -18.81 28.18 2.85
N ARG A 205 -17.50 28.18 2.67
CA ARG A 205 -16.52 27.93 3.71
C ARG A 205 -16.49 29.08 4.71
N PRO A 206 -16.54 28.80 6.03
CA PRO A 206 -16.42 29.84 7.05
C PRO A 206 -14.98 30.33 7.23
N GLU A 207 -13.98 29.56 6.78
CA GLU A 207 -12.57 29.94 6.92
C GLU A 207 -12.19 31.09 6.01
N LYS A 208 -11.27 31.95 6.47
CA LYS A 208 -10.68 32.99 5.62
C LYS A 208 -9.74 32.32 4.59
N PRO A 209 -9.80 32.73 3.31
CA PRO A 209 -8.89 32.23 2.28
C PRO A 209 -7.44 32.57 2.65
N ALA A 210 -6.51 31.63 2.41
CA ALA A 210 -5.11 31.83 2.76
C ALA A 210 -4.41 32.77 1.76
N THR A 211 -4.90 32.82 0.52
CA THR A 211 -4.35 33.68 -0.54
C THR A 211 -5.42 34.54 -1.23
N LYS A 212 -4.98 35.56 -1.97
CA LYS A 212 -5.88 36.42 -2.76
C LYS A 212 -6.54 35.65 -3.90
N GLU A 213 -5.85 34.65 -4.45
CA GLU A 213 -6.36 33.77 -5.50
C GLU A 213 -7.48 32.88 -4.96
N GLU A 214 -7.31 32.31 -3.76
CA GLU A 214 -8.36 31.51 -3.10
C GLU A 214 -9.60 32.34 -2.79
N ALA A 215 -9.43 33.59 -2.39
CA ALA A 215 -10.55 34.52 -2.13
C ALA A 215 -11.44 34.75 -3.36
N THR A 216 -10.94 34.50 -4.57
CA THR A 216 -11.73 34.63 -5.80
C THR A 216 -12.65 33.44 -6.05
N ARG A 217 -12.42 32.29 -5.39
CA ARG A 217 -13.19 31.07 -5.58
C ARG A 217 -14.63 31.22 -5.08
N PRO A 218 -15.62 30.62 -5.77
CA PRO A 218 -17.02 30.57 -5.35
C PRO A 218 -17.22 30.17 -3.87
N GLU A 219 -16.47 29.19 -3.38
CA GLU A 219 -16.63 28.61 -2.04
C GLU A 219 -16.32 29.59 -0.89
N PHE A 220 -15.64 30.70 -1.16
CA PHE A 220 -15.33 31.75 -0.17
C PHE A 220 -16.20 33.00 -0.32
N LYS A 221 -17.13 33.01 -1.28
CA LYS A 221 -18.02 34.15 -1.54
C LYS A 221 -19.43 33.85 -1.04
N THR A 222 -19.94 34.70 -0.15
CA THR A 222 -21.35 34.67 0.23
C THR A 222 -22.21 35.23 -0.88
N CYS A 223 -23.39 34.65 -1.11
CA CYS A 223 -24.38 35.15 -2.08
C CYS A 223 -25.73 35.44 -1.41
N LYS A 224 -26.66 36.06 -2.14
CA LYS A 224 -28.03 36.35 -1.67
C LYS A 224 -28.81 35.09 -1.30
N TYR A 225 -28.51 33.96 -1.92
CA TYR A 225 -29.19 32.66 -1.74
C TYR A 225 -28.49 31.77 -0.70
N THR A 226 -27.62 32.35 0.12
CA THR A 226 -26.94 31.61 1.18
C THR A 226 -27.96 31.18 2.22
N ILE A 227 -28.08 29.87 2.43
CA ILE A 227 -28.98 29.27 3.41
C ILE A 227 -28.20 28.35 4.33
N GLU A 228 -28.75 28.13 5.53
CA GLU A 228 -28.23 27.15 6.48
C GLU A 228 -28.73 25.76 6.05
N ALA A 229 -27.81 24.79 6.03
CA ALA A 229 -28.11 23.40 5.75
C ALA A 229 -27.51 22.51 6.83
N ILE A 230 -28.16 21.38 7.08
CA ILE A 230 -27.65 20.32 7.94
C ILE A 230 -27.18 19.15 7.08
N ILE A 231 -26.05 18.58 7.46
CA ILE A 231 -25.54 17.37 6.81
C ILE A 231 -26.33 16.19 7.37
N SER A 232 -27.22 15.61 6.55
CA SER A 232 -28.04 14.45 6.91
C SER A 232 -27.36 13.13 6.60
N ASP A 233 -26.31 13.15 5.77
CA ASP A 233 -25.60 11.96 5.30
C ASP A 233 -24.12 12.25 4.96
N GLY A 234 -23.24 11.30 5.26
CA GLY A 234 -21.78 11.40 5.09
C GLY A 234 -20.98 11.57 6.39
N ILE A 235 -19.70 11.90 6.26
CA ILE A 235 -18.72 11.88 7.37
C ILE A 235 -19.05 12.94 8.43
N ASP A 236 -19.48 14.12 7.99
CA ASP A 236 -19.75 15.27 8.86
C ASP A 236 -21.24 15.36 9.27
N LYS A 237 -21.93 14.21 9.35
CA LYS A 237 -23.36 14.13 9.66
C LYS A 237 -23.69 14.84 10.98
N GLY A 238 -24.72 15.68 10.96
CA GLY A 238 -25.15 16.50 12.09
C GLY A 238 -24.55 17.91 12.12
N GLU A 239 -23.51 18.21 11.35
CA GLU A 239 -22.97 19.56 11.28
C GLU A 239 -23.85 20.51 10.46
N PHE A 240 -23.82 21.79 10.83
CA PHE A 240 -24.45 22.87 10.07
C PHE A 240 -23.44 23.53 9.13
N ARG A 241 -23.80 23.68 7.86
CA ARG A 241 -23.02 24.38 6.85
C ARG A 241 -23.84 25.49 6.20
N LYS A 242 -23.16 26.47 5.65
CA LYS A 242 -23.79 27.48 4.79
C LYS A 242 -23.62 27.04 3.34
N VAL A 243 -24.71 26.98 2.60
CA VAL A 243 -24.68 26.53 1.20
C VAL A 243 -25.49 27.45 0.30
N CYS A 244 -25.18 27.41 -0.99
CA CYS A 244 -26.00 27.94 -2.06
C CYS A 244 -26.50 26.77 -2.91
N THR A 245 -27.82 26.63 -3.05
CA THR A 245 -28.47 25.59 -3.87
C THR A 245 -29.01 26.13 -5.20
N GLU A 246 -28.86 27.44 -5.44
CA GLU A 246 -29.41 28.11 -6.62
C GLU A 246 -28.53 27.84 -7.86
N ALA A 247 -29.06 27.09 -8.83
CA ALA A 247 -28.34 26.67 -10.03
C ALA A 247 -27.89 27.84 -10.92
N ASN A 248 -28.62 28.96 -10.86
CA ASN A 248 -28.33 30.17 -11.64
C ASN A 248 -27.65 31.27 -10.81
N CYS A 249 -27.05 30.94 -9.66
CA CYS A 249 -26.39 31.92 -8.81
C CYS A 249 -25.23 32.60 -9.56
N PRO A 250 -25.25 33.94 -9.75
CA PRO A 250 -24.21 34.64 -10.52
C PRO A 250 -22.82 34.61 -9.85
N VAL A 251 -22.78 34.36 -8.53
CA VAL A 251 -21.54 34.26 -7.74
C VAL A 251 -20.92 32.87 -7.84
N HIS A 252 -21.76 31.83 -7.81
CA HIS A 252 -21.32 30.43 -7.67
C HIS A 252 -21.37 29.63 -8.97
N HIS A 253 -22.26 30.00 -9.88
CA HIS A 253 -22.38 29.47 -11.24
C HIS A 253 -22.28 30.62 -12.27
N PRO A 254 -21.13 31.33 -12.36
CA PRO A 254 -20.96 32.36 -13.37
C PRO A 254 -21.11 31.72 -14.76
N LYS A 255 -21.90 32.36 -15.63
CA LYS A 255 -22.09 31.88 -17.01
C LYS A 255 -20.73 31.72 -17.68
N LYS A 256 -20.46 30.53 -18.21
CA LYS A 256 -19.25 30.26 -18.99
C LYS A 256 -19.17 31.26 -20.15
N ARG A 257 -18.01 31.87 -20.35
CA ARG A 257 -17.80 32.78 -21.48
C ARG A 257 -17.81 31.95 -22.79
N PRO A 258 -18.28 32.48 -23.93
CA PRO A 258 -18.32 31.76 -25.19
C PRO A 258 -16.98 31.11 -25.59
N HIS A 259 -15.86 31.80 -25.33
CA HIS A 259 -14.51 31.27 -25.60
C HIS A 259 -14.20 30.00 -24.79
N GLN A 260 -14.63 29.92 -23.53
CA GLN A 260 -14.42 28.75 -22.67
C GLN A 260 -15.24 27.54 -23.15
N ILE A 261 -16.42 27.76 -23.71
CA ILE A 261 -17.27 26.70 -24.28
C ILE A 261 -16.62 26.15 -25.55
N ALA A 262 -16.08 27.03 -26.40
CA ALA A 262 -15.37 26.64 -27.61
C ALA A 262 -14.08 25.86 -27.29
N ASP A 263 -13.31 26.28 -26.28
CA ASP A 263 -12.10 25.59 -25.83
C ASP A 263 -12.41 24.20 -25.24
N ASP A 264 -13.44 24.08 -24.39
CA ASP A 264 -13.90 22.79 -23.85
C ASP A 264 -14.32 21.81 -24.96
N SER A 265 -15.02 22.31 -25.98
CA SER A 265 -15.45 21.49 -27.13
C SER A 265 -14.26 21.01 -27.96
N LYS A 266 -13.31 21.90 -28.26
CA LYS A 266 -12.05 21.54 -28.94
C LYS A 266 -11.25 20.52 -28.14
N TRP A 267 -11.10 20.72 -26.83
CA TRP A 267 -10.41 19.79 -25.94
C TRP A 267 -11.04 18.40 -25.94
N LYS A 268 -12.38 18.32 -25.84
CA LYS A 268 -13.10 17.04 -25.91
C LYS A 268 -12.93 16.34 -27.27
N ALA A 269 -13.01 17.09 -28.37
CA ALA A 269 -12.80 16.55 -29.71
C ALA A 269 -11.38 16.00 -29.91
N GLU A 270 -10.38 16.72 -29.42
CA GLU A 270 -8.98 16.28 -29.46
C GLU A 270 -8.74 15.02 -28.62
N GLN A 271 -9.31 14.96 -27.40
CA GLN A 271 -9.25 13.76 -26.56
C GLN A 271 -9.94 12.55 -27.21
N GLU A 272 -11.07 12.75 -27.88
CA GLU A 272 -11.74 11.66 -28.61
C GLU A 272 -10.92 11.19 -29.82
N LYS A 273 -10.32 12.13 -30.55
CA LYS A 273 -9.41 11.83 -31.66
C LYS A 273 -8.21 11.00 -31.19
N GLN A 274 -7.54 11.42 -30.11
CA GLN A 274 -6.41 10.68 -29.53
C GLN A 274 -6.82 9.27 -29.06
N ARG A 275 -7.98 9.13 -28.41
CA ARG A 275 -8.49 7.81 -28.02
C ARG A 275 -8.74 6.91 -29.23
N LYS A 276 -9.31 7.45 -30.31
CA LYS A 276 -9.52 6.71 -31.56
C LYS A 276 -8.21 6.31 -32.22
N GLU A 277 -7.25 7.23 -32.31
CA GLU A 277 -5.92 6.97 -32.87
C GLU A 277 -5.18 5.89 -32.06
N GLN A 278 -5.21 5.95 -30.73
CA GLN A 278 -4.61 4.93 -29.87
C GLN A 278 -5.31 3.57 -30.03
N ALA A 279 -6.63 3.54 -30.12
CA ALA A 279 -7.39 2.31 -30.34
C ALA A 279 -7.07 1.68 -31.70
N ILE A 280 -6.95 2.50 -32.75
CA ILE A 280 -6.53 2.08 -34.09
C ILE A 280 -5.10 1.55 -34.04
N ALA A 281 -4.16 2.27 -33.41
CA ALA A 281 -2.76 1.86 -33.30
C ALA A 281 -2.62 0.53 -32.54
N ASN A 282 -3.31 0.38 -31.41
CA ASN A 282 -3.31 -0.86 -30.63
C ASN A 282 -3.89 -2.04 -31.43
N THR A 283 -5.06 -1.84 -32.05
CA THR A 283 -5.72 -2.90 -32.84
C THR A 283 -4.90 -3.28 -34.06
N THR A 284 -4.34 -2.29 -34.75
CA THR A 284 -3.43 -2.51 -35.89
C THR A 284 -2.18 -3.27 -35.46
N GLY A 285 -1.57 -2.89 -34.33
CA GLY A 285 -0.40 -3.57 -33.78
C GLY A 285 -0.67 -5.05 -33.46
N ILE A 286 -1.82 -5.35 -32.82
CA ILE A 286 -2.23 -6.73 -32.53
C ILE A 286 -2.43 -7.54 -33.82
N ARG A 287 -3.11 -6.96 -34.82
CA ARG A 287 -3.35 -7.63 -36.11
C ARG A 287 -2.06 -7.87 -36.89
N ILE A 288 -1.15 -6.90 -36.90
CA ILE A 288 0.18 -7.06 -37.50
C ILE A 288 0.94 -8.19 -36.81
N LEU A 289 0.95 -8.23 -35.48
CA LEU A 289 1.61 -9.30 -34.72
C LEU A 289 1.01 -10.68 -35.05
N ALA A 290 -0.32 -10.79 -35.13
CA ALA A 290 -0.98 -12.03 -35.52
C ALA A 290 -0.59 -12.48 -36.93
N ALA A 291 -0.55 -11.55 -37.90
CA ALA A 291 -0.12 -11.84 -39.26
C ALA A 291 1.37 -12.25 -39.34
N ILE A 292 2.24 -11.61 -38.56
CA ILE A 292 3.65 -12.01 -38.44
C ILE A 292 3.74 -13.43 -37.90
N THR A 293 3.05 -13.75 -36.80
CA THR A 293 3.06 -15.10 -36.19
C THR A 293 2.57 -16.17 -37.17
N ALA A 294 1.53 -15.88 -37.97
CA ALA A 294 1.06 -16.79 -39.00
C ALA A 294 2.06 -17.00 -40.15
N ALA A 295 2.97 -16.04 -40.37
CA ALA A 295 4.02 -16.13 -41.38
C ALA A 295 5.34 -16.77 -40.87
N VAL A 296 5.48 -17.01 -39.55
CA VAL A 296 6.66 -17.66 -38.99
C VAL A 296 6.69 -19.13 -39.42
N PRO A 297 7.78 -19.62 -40.03
CA PRO A 297 7.89 -21.02 -40.44
C PRO A 297 7.96 -21.95 -39.22
N VAL A 298 7.46 -23.19 -39.38
CA VAL A 298 7.51 -24.24 -38.34
C VAL A 298 8.94 -24.51 -37.86
N ARG A 299 9.92 -24.37 -38.76
CA ARG A 299 11.36 -24.41 -38.45
C ARG A 299 11.96 -23.04 -38.75
N LEU A 300 12.53 -22.40 -37.74
CA LEU A 300 13.25 -21.13 -37.91
C LEU A 300 14.51 -21.34 -38.74
N MET A 301 14.66 -20.55 -39.80
CA MET A 301 15.83 -20.58 -40.68
C MET A 301 16.85 -19.52 -40.25
N LYS A 302 18.04 -19.53 -40.86
CA LYS A 302 19.13 -18.57 -40.56
C LYS A 302 18.66 -17.12 -40.43
N ARG A 303 17.83 -16.66 -41.37
CA ARG A 303 17.31 -15.29 -41.39
C ARG A 303 16.51 -14.96 -40.13
N ASP A 304 15.64 -15.88 -39.71
CA ASP A 304 14.74 -15.66 -38.59
C ASP A 304 15.52 -15.74 -37.26
N LEU A 305 16.43 -16.71 -37.13
CA LEU A 305 17.33 -16.83 -35.99
C LEU A 305 18.24 -15.59 -35.86
N LEU A 306 18.82 -15.13 -36.97
CA LEU A 306 19.66 -13.92 -36.98
C LEU A 306 18.85 -12.69 -36.51
N PHE A 307 17.64 -12.51 -37.03
CA PHE A 307 16.76 -11.40 -36.63
C PHE A 307 16.46 -11.43 -35.13
N VAL A 308 16.05 -12.58 -34.59
CA VAL A 308 15.71 -12.71 -33.16
C VAL A 308 16.94 -12.49 -32.29
N VAL A 309 18.08 -13.10 -32.63
CA VAL A 309 19.31 -12.99 -31.86
C VAL A 309 19.86 -11.56 -31.86
N GLU A 310 19.86 -10.86 -33.00
CA GLU A 310 20.27 -9.45 -33.06
C GLU A 310 19.37 -8.55 -32.18
N ARG A 311 18.05 -8.77 -32.20
CA ARG A 311 17.11 -8.00 -31.38
C ARG A 311 17.29 -8.27 -29.89
N LEU A 312 17.49 -9.52 -29.50
CA LEU A 312 17.72 -9.87 -28.10
C LEU A 312 19.10 -9.40 -27.62
N ALA A 313 20.13 -9.48 -28.45
CA ALA A 313 21.46 -8.97 -28.13
C ALA A 313 21.44 -7.45 -27.84
N SER A 314 20.62 -6.68 -28.55
CA SER A 314 20.47 -5.24 -28.29
C SER A 314 19.80 -4.89 -26.97
N LEU A 315 19.16 -5.86 -26.30
CA LEU A 315 18.55 -5.67 -24.98
C LEU A 315 19.53 -5.96 -23.83
N LEU A 316 20.70 -6.54 -24.10
CA LEU A 316 21.72 -6.79 -23.09
C LEU A 316 22.64 -5.58 -22.90
N ASP A 317 23.05 -5.34 -21.67
CA ASP A 317 24.13 -4.41 -21.36
C ASP A 317 25.50 -4.97 -21.79
N GLU A 318 26.48 -4.08 -21.93
CA GLU A 318 27.80 -4.42 -22.51
C GLU A 318 28.51 -5.53 -21.73
N ASN A 319 28.38 -5.57 -20.41
CA ASN A 319 29.02 -6.60 -19.57
C ASN A 319 28.47 -8.00 -19.85
N ARG A 320 27.15 -8.12 -20.03
CA ARG A 320 26.50 -9.41 -20.30
C ARG A 320 26.72 -9.86 -21.73
N LEU A 321 26.66 -8.91 -22.67
CA LEU A 321 27.04 -9.19 -24.05
C LEU A 321 28.50 -9.65 -24.13
N ALA A 322 29.40 -9.09 -23.30
CA ALA A 322 30.79 -9.52 -23.20
C ALA A 322 30.98 -10.93 -22.60
N ILE A 323 30.06 -11.42 -21.74
CA ILE A 323 30.10 -12.80 -21.23
C ILE A 323 29.84 -13.77 -22.39
N ILE A 324 28.79 -13.51 -23.16
CA ILE A 324 28.41 -14.34 -24.32
C ILE A 324 29.48 -14.27 -25.40
N ALA A 325 29.89 -13.05 -25.79
CA ALA A 325 30.94 -12.83 -26.78
C ALA A 325 32.24 -13.62 -26.46
N ARG A 326 32.62 -13.70 -25.18
CA ARG A 326 33.81 -14.46 -24.75
C ARG A 326 33.67 -15.98 -24.94
N GLN A 327 32.47 -16.54 -24.80
CA GLN A 327 32.22 -17.96 -25.05
C GLN A 327 32.44 -18.31 -26.54
N HIS A 328 32.18 -17.34 -27.42
CA HIS A 328 32.37 -17.44 -28.87
C HIS A 328 33.74 -16.92 -29.35
N GLY A 329 34.70 -16.75 -28.43
CA GLY A 329 36.07 -16.32 -28.77
C GLY A 329 36.20 -14.83 -29.17
N ILE A 330 35.15 -14.03 -29.00
CA ILE A 330 35.15 -12.60 -29.33
C ILE A 330 35.68 -11.81 -28.13
N LYS A 331 36.79 -11.09 -28.34
CA LYS A 331 37.42 -10.22 -27.35
C LYS A 331 37.73 -8.87 -27.98
N LYS A 332 37.65 -7.79 -27.19
CA LYS A 332 38.13 -6.48 -27.63
C LYS A 332 39.64 -6.56 -27.88
N ALA A 333 40.10 -6.15 -29.05
CA ALA A 333 41.54 -6.05 -29.34
C ALA A 333 42.08 -4.69 -28.91
N LYS A 334 41.25 -3.65 -28.98
CA LYS A 334 41.51 -2.29 -28.49
C LYS A 334 40.37 -1.82 -27.59
N GLU A 335 40.64 -0.91 -26.65
CA GLU A 335 39.60 -0.33 -25.78
C GLU A 335 38.52 0.42 -26.56
N SER A 336 38.85 0.96 -27.75
CA SER A 336 37.93 1.62 -28.67
C SER A 336 36.93 0.68 -29.37
N ASP A 337 37.13 -0.64 -29.28
CA ASP A 337 36.28 -1.60 -29.98
C ASP A 337 34.94 -1.79 -29.25
N SER A 338 33.84 -1.67 -30.00
CA SER A 338 32.51 -1.98 -29.48
C SER A 338 32.24 -3.48 -29.58
N ILE A 339 32.06 -4.14 -28.44
CA ILE A 339 31.67 -5.56 -28.39
C ILE A 339 30.37 -5.78 -29.17
N GLY A 340 29.42 -4.85 -29.11
CA GLY A 340 28.18 -4.92 -29.89
C GLY A 340 28.43 -5.03 -31.39
N LYS A 341 29.30 -4.17 -31.95
CA LYS A 341 29.63 -4.21 -33.38
C LYS A 341 30.33 -5.52 -33.78
N LEU A 342 31.29 -5.97 -32.97
CA LEU A 342 32.01 -7.24 -33.20
C LEU A 342 31.06 -8.44 -33.13
N PHE A 343 30.17 -8.45 -32.16
CA PHE A 343 29.17 -9.49 -31.97
C PHE A 343 28.18 -9.53 -33.14
N THR A 344 27.62 -8.39 -33.56
CA THR A 344 26.76 -8.32 -34.75
C THR A 344 27.47 -8.80 -36.02
N ALA A 345 28.75 -8.46 -36.20
CA ALA A 345 29.52 -8.94 -37.35
C ALA A 345 29.71 -10.47 -37.34
N TYR A 346 29.92 -11.06 -36.15
CA TYR A 346 29.98 -12.51 -35.97
C TYR A 346 28.64 -13.18 -36.28
N LEU A 347 27.54 -12.67 -35.74
CA LEU A 347 26.19 -13.23 -35.93
C LEU A 347 25.82 -13.38 -37.41
N ARG A 348 26.15 -12.40 -38.25
CA ARG A 348 25.86 -12.45 -39.70
C ARG A 348 26.56 -13.62 -40.41
N ARG A 349 27.72 -14.02 -39.92
CA ARG A 349 28.54 -15.13 -40.48
C ARG A 349 28.21 -16.48 -39.85
N ALA A 350 27.62 -16.49 -38.66
CA ALA A 350 27.28 -17.71 -37.94
C ALA A 350 26.31 -18.62 -38.73
N GLU A 351 26.45 -19.92 -38.50
CA GLU A 351 25.55 -20.94 -39.02
C GLU A 351 24.27 -21.06 -38.17
N GLU A 352 23.25 -21.74 -38.68
CA GLU A 352 21.95 -21.88 -38.00
C GLU A 352 22.08 -22.54 -36.62
N CYS A 353 22.90 -23.59 -36.51
CA CYS A 353 23.14 -24.28 -35.24
C CYS A 353 23.73 -23.32 -34.20
N GLU A 354 24.65 -22.46 -34.63
CA GLU A 354 25.35 -21.53 -33.75
C GLU A 354 24.45 -20.37 -33.31
N LEU A 355 23.66 -19.81 -34.23
CA LEU A 355 22.63 -18.83 -33.89
C LEU A 355 21.61 -19.40 -32.91
N GLY A 356 21.24 -20.68 -33.05
CA GLY A 356 20.36 -21.38 -32.12
C GLY A 356 20.95 -21.49 -30.70
N ARG A 357 22.25 -21.78 -30.57
CA ARG A 357 22.94 -21.81 -29.27
C ARG A 357 22.98 -20.43 -28.62
N ILE A 358 23.35 -19.41 -29.40
CA ILE A 358 23.41 -18.02 -28.92
C ILE A 358 22.04 -17.51 -28.49
N LEU A 359 20.97 -17.88 -29.20
CA LEU A 359 19.60 -17.55 -28.82
C LEU A 359 19.28 -18.05 -27.40
N VAL A 360 19.65 -19.29 -27.10
CA VAL A 360 19.46 -19.90 -25.77
C VAL A 360 20.29 -19.16 -24.72
N GLU A 361 21.57 -18.91 -24.98
CA GLU A 361 22.48 -18.20 -24.07
C GLU A 361 21.96 -16.80 -23.71
N ILE A 362 21.57 -16.01 -24.73
CA ILE A 362 21.01 -14.66 -24.52
C ILE A 362 19.73 -14.74 -23.71
N THR A 363 18.85 -15.70 -24.00
CA THR A 363 17.57 -15.82 -23.29
C THR A 363 17.77 -16.15 -21.81
N ILE A 364 18.66 -17.10 -21.49
CA ILE A 364 19.00 -17.48 -20.10
C ILE A 364 19.62 -16.29 -19.37
N ILE A 365 20.59 -15.61 -19.99
CA ILE A 365 21.27 -14.47 -19.38
C ILE A 365 20.29 -13.31 -19.19
N HIS A 366 19.41 -13.04 -20.15
CA HIS A 366 18.40 -11.99 -20.00
C HIS A 366 17.41 -12.31 -18.89
N ALA A 367 16.91 -13.54 -18.82
CA ALA A 367 15.98 -13.98 -17.77
C ALA A 367 16.60 -13.91 -16.37
N ALA A 368 17.86 -14.33 -16.22
CA ALA A 368 18.61 -14.29 -14.96
C ALA A 368 18.78 -12.88 -14.37
N THR A 369 18.40 -11.85 -15.13
CA THR A 369 18.62 -10.45 -14.74
C THR A 369 17.35 -9.76 -14.28
N ARG A 370 16.21 -10.36 -14.59
CA ARG A 370 14.89 -9.94 -14.08
C ARG A 370 14.39 -10.86 -12.97
N GLN A 371 15.04 -12.00 -12.78
CA GLN A 371 14.64 -13.05 -11.85
C GLN A 371 15.84 -13.54 -11.04
N ASN A 372 15.64 -14.56 -10.21
CA ASN A 372 16.71 -15.19 -9.45
C ASN A 372 17.65 -15.97 -10.40
N ALA A 373 18.85 -15.44 -10.62
CA ALA A 373 19.85 -16.02 -11.53
C ALA A 373 20.17 -17.50 -11.25
N THR A 374 20.25 -17.91 -9.98
CA THR A 374 20.55 -19.30 -9.62
C THR A 374 19.40 -20.24 -9.99
N GLN A 375 18.16 -19.79 -9.82
CA GLN A 375 16.99 -20.57 -10.20
C GLN A 375 16.89 -20.69 -11.72
N VAL A 376 17.01 -19.58 -12.46
CA VAL A 376 16.97 -19.56 -13.93
C VAL A 376 18.02 -20.51 -14.54
N LEU A 377 19.24 -20.50 -14.00
CA LEU A 377 20.30 -21.40 -14.44
C LEU A 377 20.01 -22.88 -14.13
N ARG A 378 19.41 -23.18 -12.97
CA ARG A 378 19.01 -24.56 -12.61
C ARG A 378 17.87 -25.06 -13.49
N ASP A 379 16.88 -24.22 -13.78
CA ASP A 379 15.76 -24.58 -14.65
C ASP A 379 16.26 -24.87 -16.07
N ALA A 380 17.12 -24.00 -16.61
CA ALA A 380 17.74 -24.21 -17.91
C ALA A 380 18.61 -25.47 -17.93
N ALA A 381 19.44 -25.70 -16.91
CA ALA A 381 20.27 -26.89 -16.80
C ALA A 381 19.44 -28.18 -16.78
N THR A 382 18.27 -28.16 -16.14
CA THR A 382 17.33 -29.30 -16.15
C THR A 382 16.83 -29.60 -17.56
N VAL A 383 16.40 -28.58 -18.31
CA VAL A 383 15.92 -28.72 -19.70
C VAL A 383 17.00 -29.29 -20.62
N TYR A 384 18.23 -28.80 -20.49
CA TYR A 384 19.37 -29.23 -21.31
C TYR A 384 20.14 -30.43 -20.71
N LYS A 385 19.64 -31.04 -19.64
CA LYS A 385 20.22 -32.20 -18.95
C LYS A 385 21.69 -31.99 -18.55
N VAL A 386 22.00 -30.80 -18.06
CA VAL A 386 23.32 -30.41 -17.56
C VAL A 386 23.41 -30.70 -16.07
N ASP A 387 24.45 -31.44 -15.65
CA ASP A 387 24.73 -31.75 -14.25
C ASP A 387 25.37 -30.55 -13.54
N VAL A 388 24.54 -29.75 -12.87
CA VAL A 388 24.96 -28.55 -12.14
C VAL A 388 25.86 -28.91 -10.95
N ASP A 389 25.64 -30.03 -10.29
CA ASP A 389 26.39 -30.45 -9.11
C ASP A 389 27.81 -30.89 -9.49
N ALA A 390 27.95 -31.64 -10.58
CA ALA A 390 29.26 -31.99 -11.13
C ALA A 390 30.05 -30.75 -11.57
N ILE A 391 29.41 -29.78 -12.21
CA ILE A 391 30.05 -28.49 -12.56
C ILE A 391 30.45 -27.74 -11.29
N GLY A 392 29.55 -27.63 -10.31
CA GLY A 392 29.82 -26.95 -9.04
C GLY A 392 31.00 -27.59 -8.28
N LEU A 393 31.10 -28.92 -8.31
CA LEU A 393 32.19 -29.66 -7.68
C LEU A 393 33.53 -29.41 -8.37
N LYS A 394 33.56 -29.42 -9.71
CA LYS A 394 34.75 -29.06 -10.50
C LYS A 394 35.20 -27.62 -10.23
N VAL A 395 34.27 -26.67 -10.19
CA VAL A 395 34.59 -25.27 -9.88
C VAL A 395 35.18 -25.15 -8.47
N LYS A 396 34.59 -25.80 -7.46
CA LYS A 396 35.14 -25.82 -6.09
C LYS A 396 36.57 -26.39 -6.06
N GLN A 397 36.84 -27.45 -6.82
CA GLN A 397 38.18 -28.04 -6.94
C GLN A 397 39.17 -27.07 -7.60
N GLU A 398 38.78 -26.37 -8.67
CA GLU A 398 39.62 -25.38 -9.35
C GLU A 398 39.97 -24.20 -8.44
N PHE A 399 39.00 -23.69 -7.68
CA PHE A 399 39.24 -22.61 -6.71
C PHE A 399 40.19 -23.06 -5.60
N SER A 400 39.98 -24.25 -5.06
CA SER A 400 40.86 -24.86 -4.05
C SER A 400 42.29 -25.03 -4.58
N ALA A 401 42.45 -25.43 -5.84
CA ALA A 401 43.76 -25.56 -6.49
C ALA A 401 44.43 -24.18 -6.69
N LYS A 402 43.68 -23.17 -7.15
CA LYS A 402 44.18 -21.79 -7.31
C LYS A 402 44.59 -21.15 -5.98
N GLU A 403 43.87 -21.42 -4.90
CA GLU A 403 44.25 -20.97 -3.55
C GLU A 403 45.54 -21.63 -3.08
N LYS A 404 45.68 -22.95 -3.25
CA LYS A 404 46.94 -23.66 -2.92
C LYS A 404 48.14 -23.10 -3.70
N VAL A 405 47.96 -22.79 -4.98
CA VAL A 405 49.01 -22.15 -5.81
C VAL A 405 49.32 -20.73 -5.34
N LYS A 406 48.33 -19.93 -4.94
CA LYS A 406 48.55 -18.60 -4.37
C LYS A 406 49.26 -18.63 -3.02
N VAL A 407 48.90 -19.59 -2.15
CA VAL A 407 49.55 -19.80 -0.86
C VAL A 407 51.02 -20.22 -1.08
N ALA A 408 51.28 -21.15 -2.00
CA ALA A 408 52.64 -21.56 -2.38
C ALA A 408 53.49 -20.43 -2.99
N LYS A 409 52.87 -19.53 -3.79
CA LYS A 409 53.54 -18.32 -4.30
C LYS A 409 53.82 -17.28 -3.21
N ARG A 410 52.98 -17.20 -2.17
CA ARG A 410 53.20 -16.31 -1.01
C ARG A 410 54.32 -16.82 -0.10
N THR A 411 54.40 -18.13 0.14
CA THR A 411 55.46 -18.74 0.95
C THR A 411 56.82 -18.69 0.25
N THR A 412 56.87 -18.80 -1.07
CA THR A 412 58.13 -18.64 -1.84
C THR A 412 58.60 -17.18 -1.94
N ALA A 413 57.69 -16.20 -1.97
CA ALA A 413 58.06 -14.77 -1.92
C ALA A 413 58.62 -14.32 -0.56
N GLN A 414 58.31 -15.03 0.53
CA GLN A 414 58.88 -14.81 1.87
C GLN A 414 60.23 -15.53 2.10
N ALA A 415 60.66 -16.39 1.17
CA ALA A 415 61.89 -17.17 1.28
C ALA A 415 63.06 -16.59 0.44
N VAL A 416 63.16 -15.26 0.32
CA VAL A 416 64.40 -14.62 -0.15
C VAL A 416 65.28 -14.32 1.08
N PRO A 417 66.46 -14.95 1.23
CA PRO A 417 67.28 -14.76 2.41
C PRO A 417 67.95 -13.38 2.41
N GLN A 418 67.76 -12.64 3.50
CA GLN A 418 68.52 -11.42 3.80
C GLN A 418 70.01 -11.75 3.86
N LYS A 419 70.81 -11.12 2.98
CA LYS A 419 72.28 -11.15 3.05
C LYS A 419 72.73 -10.63 4.43
N ALA A 420 73.48 -11.48 5.14
CA ALA A 420 74.14 -11.13 6.39
C ALA A 420 75.09 -9.94 6.19
N LYS A 421 74.87 -8.87 6.96
CA LYS A 421 75.83 -7.78 7.16
C LYS A 421 77.03 -8.31 7.96
N LYS A 422 78.23 -8.28 7.37
CA LYS A 422 79.49 -8.29 8.12
C LYS A 422 79.70 -6.89 8.71
N SER A 423 79.93 -6.86 10.02
CA SER A 423 80.34 -5.70 10.81
C SER A 423 81.79 -5.32 10.51
N ALA A 424 82.03 -4.03 10.32
CA ALA A 424 83.24 -3.32 10.70
C ALA A 424 82.80 -2.22 11.68
#